data_AF-A0A8T1I2P4-F1
#
_entry.id   AF-A0A8T1I2P4-F1
#
_cell.length_a   1.000
_cell.length_b   1.000
_cell.length_c   1.000
_cell.angle_alpha   90.00
_cell.angle_beta   90.00
_cell.angle_gamma   90.00
#
_symmetry.space_group_name_H-M   'P 1'
#
loop_
_entity.id
_entity.type
_entity.pdbx_description
1 polymer ?
#
loop_
_entity_poly.entity_id
_entity_poly.type
_entity_poly.pdbx_seq_one_letter_code
_entity_poly.pdbx_strand_id
1 'polypeptide(L)' 'MASGFWVVTMTDRTRAISAFITPFGLFEWNRLPFGLKNAPQIYQRLLDNAL' A
#
# COMPACT_ATOMS: atom_id res chain seq x y z
N MET A 1 -13.09 -7.49 4.88
CA MET A 1 -12.23 -7.40 3.66
C MET A 1 -11.01 -6.49 3.90
N ALA A 2 -10.32 -6.61 5.04
CA ALA A 2 -9.14 -5.79 5.35
C ALA A 2 -7.80 -6.43 4.89
N SER A 3 -7.79 -7.75 4.67
CA SER A 3 -6.56 -8.45 4.25
C SER A 3 -6.19 -8.23 2.77
N GLY A 4 -7.12 -7.76 1.93
CA GLY A 4 -6.91 -7.64 0.48
C GLY A 4 -5.83 -6.65 0.07
N PHE A 5 -5.68 -5.53 0.80
CA PHE A 5 -4.67 -4.52 0.49
C PHE A 5 -3.23 -5.03 0.64
N TRP A 6 -3.01 -5.97 1.56
CA TRP A 6 -1.69 -6.55 1.81
C TRP A 6 -1.19 -7.45 0.68
N VAL A 7 -2.08 -7.87 -0.22
CA VAL A 7 -1.71 -8.66 -1.41
C VAL A 7 -0.97 -7.79 -2.43
N VAL A 8 -1.22 -6.47 -2.43
CA VAL A 8 -0.65 -5.53 -3.39
C VAL A 8 0.77 -5.12 -2.98
N THR A 9 1.76 -5.42 -3.83
CA THR A 9 3.13 -4.91 -3.68
C THR A 9 3.20 -3.42 -4.01
N MET A 10 3.94 -2.66 -3.22
CA MET A 10 4.23 -1.25 -3.53
C MET A 10 5.42 -1.13 -4.48
N THR A 11 5.39 -0.12 -5.35
CA THR A 11 6.56 0.27 -6.15
C THR A 11 7.58 0.99 -5.27
N ASP A 12 8.87 0.92 -5.61
CA ASP A 12 9.95 1.56 -4.81
C ASP A 12 9.72 3.05 -4.62
N ARG A 13 9.21 3.73 -5.66
CA ARG A 13 8.83 5.14 -5.56
C ARG A 13 7.74 5.35 -4.51
N THR A 14 6.70 4.52 -4.50
CA THR A 14 5.59 4.67 -3.56
C THR A 14 6.02 4.32 -2.12
N ARG A 15 6.94 3.36 -1.95
CA ARG A 15 7.52 3.03 -0.65
C ARG A 15 8.20 4.25 -0.02
N ALA A 16 9.11 4.88 -0.76
CA ALA A 16 9.87 6.03 -0.30
C ALA A 16 8.98 7.24 0.10
N ILE A 17 7.94 7.54 -0.67
CA ILE A 17 7.03 8.67 -0.35
C ILE A 17 6.05 8.36 0.79
N SER A 18 5.82 7.07 1.07
CA SER A 18 4.88 6.61 2.10
C SER A 18 5.58 6.26 3.42
N ALA A 19 6.89 6.54 3.53
CA ALA A 19 7.66 6.32 4.73
C ALA A 19 7.09 7.14 5.90
N PHE A 20 7.12 6.56 7.09
CA PHE A 20 6.60 7.17 8.31
C PHE A 20 7.63 7.07 9.43
N ILE A 21 7.63 8.08 10.30
CA ILE A 21 8.55 8.17 11.42
C ILE A 21 7.86 7.64 12.67
N THR A 22 8.57 6.79 13.40
CA THR A 22 8.23 6.36 14.75
C THR A 22 9.34 6.84 15.71
N PRO A 23 9.11 6.87 17.03
CA PRO A 23 10.18 7.13 18.00
C PRO A 23 11.39 6.19 17.87
N PHE A 24 11.22 5.04 17.22
CA PHE A 24 12.25 4.01 17.05
C PHE A 24 12.97 4.09 15.69
N GLY A 25 12.56 5.01 14.80
CA GLY A 25 13.18 5.19 13.49
C GLY A 25 12.20 5.42 12.36
N LEU A 26 12.76 5.48 11.14
CA LEU A 26 12.01 5.61 9.89
C LEU A 26 11.64 4.22 9.34
N PHE A 27 10.38 4.03 9.01
CA PHE A 27 9.85 2.78 8.45
C PHE A 27 9.13 3.06 7.14
N GLU A 28 9.12 2.07 6.26
CA GLU A 28 8.43 2.11 4.99
C GLU A 28 7.52 0.90 4.81
N TRP A 29 6.47 1.07 4.00
CA TRP A 29 5.49 0.02 3.75
C TRP A 29 5.90 -0.85 2.56
N ASN A 30 6.09 -2.15 2.76
CA ASN A 30 6.35 -3.08 1.65
C ASN A 30 5.08 -3.45 0.85
N ARG A 31 3.92 -3.33 1.49
CA ARG A 31 2.59 -3.67 0.97
C ARG A 31 1.66 -2.50 1.17
N LEU A 32 0.66 -2.38 0.30
CA LEU A 32 -0.24 -1.23 0.27
C LEU A 32 -0.93 -1.03 1.64
N PRO A 33 -0.59 0.04 2.38
CA PRO A 33 -1.17 0.28 3.69
C PRO A 33 -2.57 0.88 3.59
N PHE A 34 -3.29 0.84 4.70
CA PHE A 34 -4.54 1.58 4.86
C PHE A 34 -4.29 3.08 4.98
N GLY A 35 -5.27 3.88 4.58
CA GLY A 35 -5.23 5.34 4.70
C GLY A 35 -4.62 6.07 3.50
N LEU A 36 -4.03 5.35 2.52
CA LEU A 36 -3.69 5.98 1.24
C LEU A 36 -4.96 6.24 0.43
N LYS A 37 -5.16 7.50 0.02
CA LYS A 37 -6.33 7.95 -0.76
C LYS A 37 -6.63 7.06 -1.98
N ASN A 38 -5.59 6.57 -2.64
CA ASN A 38 -5.71 5.78 -3.87
C ASN A 38 -5.68 4.27 -3.63
N ALA A 39 -5.49 3.79 -2.40
CA ALA A 39 -5.46 2.37 -2.09
C ALA A 39 -6.71 1.60 -2.57
N PRO A 40 -7.96 2.03 -2.29
CA PRO A 40 -9.15 1.32 -2.74
C PRO A 40 -9.24 1.23 -4.26
N GLN A 41 -8.85 2.27 -4.98
CA GLN A 41 -8.87 2.29 -6.45
C GLN A 41 -7.82 1.35 -7.07
N ILE A 42 -6.63 1.26 -6.45
CA ILE A 42 -5.60 0.30 -6.86
C ILE A 42 -6.07 -1.14 -6.62
N TYR A 43 -6.69 -1.39 -5.46
CA TYR A 43 -7.22 -2.70 -5.14
C TYR A 43 -8.36 -3.11 -6.10
N GLN A 44 -9.27 -2.19 -6.42
CA GLN A 44 -10.33 -2.43 -7.39
C GLN A 44 -9.78 -2.74 -8.78
N ARG A 45 -8.77 -2.00 -9.25
CA ARG A 45 -8.08 -2.31 -10.52
C ARG A 45 -7.45 -3.69 -10.53
N LEU A 46 -6.89 -4.14 -9.42
CA LEU A 46 -6.29 -5.46 -9.34
C LEU A 46 -7.34 -6.57 -9.45
N LEU A 47 -8.51 -6.37 -8.84
CA LEU A 47 -9.65 -7.29 -8.98
C LEU A 47 -10.20 -7.29 -10.42
N ASP A 48 -10.32 -6.11 -11.03
CA ASP A 48 -10.81 -5.94 -12.41
C ASP A 48 -9.90 -6.61 -13.45
N ASN A 49 -8.58 -6.55 -13.27
CA ASN A 49 -7.61 -7.23 -14.14
C ASN A 49 -7.46 -8.74 -13.87
N ALA A 50 -8.01 -9.25 -12.77
CA ALA A 50 -7.94 -10.66 -12.40
C ALA A 50 -9.19 -11.46 -12.84
N LEU A 51 -10.24 -10.77 -13.27
CA LEU A 51 -11.48 -11.32 -13.85
C LEU A 51 -11.46 -11.20 -15.37
#